data_AF-A0A2W7AAB7-F1
#
_entry.id   AF-A0A2W7AAB7-F1
#
_cell.length_a   1.000
_cell.length_b   1.000
_cell.length_c   1.000
_cell.angle_alpha   90.00
_cell.angle_beta   90.00
_cell.angle_gamma   90.00
#
_symmetry.space_group_name_H-M   'P 1'
#
loop_
_entity.id
_entity.type
_entity.pdbx_description
1 polymer ?
#
loop_
_entity_poly.entity_id
_entity_poly.type
_entity_poly.pdbx_seq_one_letter_code
_entity_poly.pdbx_strand_id
1 'polypeptide(L)'
;MSNNEAEIQKNESSVNLQNQINTSKKGLWTLSNIIDEQSKLISSISIFIALTVFSINFPTKQFSSLLSSCFFGVAILVLIELYVNLPPWRQCEQRLIFFKLIIMQSTLFFIGYYLLAFRAGVSYFLPILIVNLFIWISEKFAIAIDSQILRNSLRAPTKIDENGNEILVFPGFVQTSLTLGLLTFVIWISMQLVPAINFWLDKIPKS
;
A
#
# COMPACT_ATOMS: atom_id res chain seq x y z
N MET A 1 1.20 -59.34 22.31
CA MET A 1 2.12 -58.19 22.49
C MET A 1 2.53 -57.51 21.18
N SER A 2 2.26 -58.07 19.99
CA SER A 2 2.73 -57.49 18.71
C SER A 2 1.89 -56.36 18.09
N ASN A 3 0.67 -56.09 18.55
CA ASN A 3 -0.22 -55.10 17.89
C ASN A 3 -0.05 -53.66 18.39
N ASN A 4 0.46 -53.44 19.61
CA ASN A 4 0.57 -52.09 20.18
C ASN A 4 1.76 -51.29 19.63
N GLU A 5 2.85 -51.96 19.23
CA GLU A 5 4.03 -51.28 18.69
C GLU A 5 3.79 -50.73 17.27
N ALA A 6 2.92 -51.38 16.50
CA ALA A 6 2.56 -50.95 15.15
C ALA A 6 1.66 -49.69 15.14
N GLU A 7 0.80 -49.51 16.15
CA GLU A 7 -0.01 -48.28 16.28
C GLU A 7 0.82 -47.08 16.71
N ILE A 8 1.83 -47.28 17.57
CA ILE A 8 2.70 -46.20 18.05
C ILE A 8 3.55 -45.64 16.91
N GLN A 9 4.13 -46.50 16.07
CA GLN A 9 4.91 -46.03 14.90
C GLN A 9 4.05 -45.30 13.84
N LYS A 10 2.77 -45.68 13.70
CA LYS A 10 1.85 -45.01 12.76
C LYS A 10 1.45 -43.61 13.26
N ASN A 11 1.32 -43.43 14.57
CA ASN A 11 1.05 -42.13 15.19
C ASN A 11 2.28 -41.20 15.13
N GLU A 12 3.49 -41.69 15.36
CA GLU A 12 4.70 -40.84 15.23
C GLU A 12 4.97 -40.40 13.79
N SER A 13 4.70 -41.28 12.82
CA SER A 13 4.81 -40.97 11.39
C SER A 13 3.82 -39.88 10.94
N SER A 14 2.56 -39.97 11.38
CA SER A 14 1.52 -39.00 11.02
C SER A 14 1.70 -37.63 11.69
N VAL A 15 2.19 -37.59 12.93
CA VAL A 15 2.53 -36.34 13.64
C VAL A 15 3.74 -35.64 12.99
N ASN A 16 4.76 -36.38 12.57
CA ASN A 16 5.90 -35.80 11.85
C ASN A 16 5.53 -35.30 10.44
N LEU A 17 4.62 -35.97 9.75
CA LEU A 17 4.11 -35.51 8.45
C LEU A 17 3.30 -34.20 8.58
N GLN A 18 2.46 -34.06 9.61
CA GLN A 18 1.74 -32.79 9.86
C GLN A 18 2.69 -31.64 10.21
N ASN A 19 3.73 -31.89 11.00
CA ASN A 19 4.75 -30.88 11.30
C ASN A 19 5.61 -30.53 10.07
N GLN A 20 5.89 -31.47 9.17
CA GLN A 20 6.55 -31.19 7.89
C GLN A 20 5.65 -30.44 6.90
N ILE A 21 4.36 -30.72 6.84
CA ILE A 21 3.40 -29.98 6.01
C ILE A 21 3.26 -28.53 6.50
N ASN A 22 3.27 -28.32 7.83
CA ASN A 22 3.22 -26.98 8.42
C ASN A 22 4.53 -26.19 8.21
N THR A 23 5.68 -26.86 8.15
CA THR A 23 6.98 -26.20 7.90
C THR A 23 7.28 -26.02 6.40
N SER A 24 6.71 -26.84 5.51
CA SER A 24 6.85 -26.74 4.05
C SER A 24 5.97 -25.66 3.41
N LYS A 25 4.91 -25.21 4.10
CA LYS A 25 4.10 -24.04 3.72
C LYS A 25 4.80 -22.68 3.95
N LYS A 26 6.14 -22.66 4.09
CA LYS A 26 6.98 -21.44 4.07
C LYS A 26 7.04 -20.71 2.72
N GLY A 27 6.23 -21.11 1.74
CA GLY A 27 6.41 -20.71 0.34
C GLY A 27 5.78 -19.36 -0.06
N LEU A 28 4.77 -18.86 0.63
CA LEU A 28 4.05 -17.66 0.17
C LEU A 28 3.46 -16.88 1.33
N TRP A 29 3.84 -15.60 1.44
CA TRP A 29 3.27 -14.69 2.43
C TRP A 29 1.89 -14.23 1.95
N THR A 30 0.87 -14.58 2.72
CA THR A 30 -0.51 -14.14 2.47
C THR A 30 -0.77 -12.80 3.16
N LEU A 31 -1.72 -12.03 2.63
CA LEU A 31 -2.11 -10.74 3.23
C LEU A 31 -2.63 -10.90 4.66
N SER A 32 -3.36 -11.98 4.96
CA SER A 32 -3.90 -12.24 6.30
C SER A 32 -2.77 -12.40 7.32
N ASN A 33 -1.78 -13.23 7.00
CA ASN A 33 -0.65 -13.46 7.90
C ASN A 33 0.11 -12.17 8.20
N ILE A 34 0.29 -11.31 7.19
CA ILE A 34 0.95 -10.01 7.33
C ILE A 34 0.14 -9.08 8.25
N ILE A 35 -1.17 -9.02 8.06
CA ILE A 35 -2.06 -8.20 8.89
C ILE A 35 -2.02 -8.68 10.34
N ASP A 36 -2.02 -10.00 10.57
CA ASP A 36 -1.98 -10.58 11.90
C ASP A 36 -0.63 -10.27 12.59
N GLU A 37 0.49 -10.48 11.89
CA GLU A 37 1.83 -10.19 12.42
C GLU A 37 2.09 -8.71 12.67
N GLN A 38 1.62 -7.83 11.78
CA GLN A 38 1.84 -6.38 11.85
C GLN A 38 0.65 -5.61 12.46
N SER A 39 -0.31 -6.32 13.06
CA SER A 39 -1.54 -5.76 13.63
C SER A 39 -1.28 -4.63 14.61
N LYS A 40 -0.22 -4.73 15.42
CA LYS A 40 0.20 -3.69 16.36
C LYS A 40 0.62 -2.40 15.66
N LEU A 41 1.45 -2.48 14.61
CA LEU A 41 1.88 -1.31 13.85
C LEU A 41 0.69 -0.64 13.16
N ILE A 42 -0.20 -1.42 12.54
CA ILE A 42 -1.42 -0.92 11.90
C ILE A 42 -2.30 -0.19 12.92
N SER A 43 -2.51 -0.78 14.09
CA SER A 43 -3.26 -0.16 15.19
C SER A 43 -2.60 1.14 15.67
N SER A 44 -1.28 1.14 15.85
CA SER A 44 -0.53 2.34 16.24
C SER A 44 -0.68 3.48 15.23
N ILE A 45 -0.64 3.19 13.92
CA ILE A 45 -0.88 4.20 12.88
C ILE A 45 -2.26 4.83 13.07
N SER A 46 -3.31 4.03 13.24
CA SER A 46 -4.67 4.54 13.46
C SER A 46 -4.77 5.41 14.72
N ILE A 47 -4.12 5.00 15.81
CA ILE A 47 -4.08 5.77 17.06
C ILE A 47 -3.37 7.11 16.85
N PHE A 48 -2.19 7.13 16.22
CA PHE A 48 -1.46 8.37 15.99
C PHE A 48 -2.17 9.32 15.02
N ILE A 49 -2.85 8.78 14.00
CA ILE A 49 -3.71 9.60 13.12
C ILE A 49 -4.87 10.19 13.91
N ALA A 50 -5.53 9.40 14.77
CA ALA A 50 -6.61 9.91 15.62
C ALA A 50 -6.10 11.00 16.58
N LEU A 51 -4.96 10.78 17.24
CA LEU A 51 -4.32 11.76 18.13
C LEU A 51 -3.92 13.04 17.37
N THR A 52 -3.46 12.91 16.13
CA THR A 52 -3.19 14.06 15.25
C THR A 52 -4.46 14.90 15.08
N VAL A 53 -5.59 14.29 14.73
CA VAL A 53 -6.86 15.01 14.56
C VAL A 53 -7.35 15.58 15.89
N PHE A 54 -7.27 14.83 16.99
CA PHE A 54 -7.71 15.30 18.31
C PHE A 54 -6.88 16.47 18.83
N SER A 55 -5.59 16.52 18.52
CA SER A 55 -4.71 17.61 18.96
C SER A 55 -5.12 18.98 18.41
N ILE A 56 -5.90 19.03 17.32
CA ILE A 56 -6.45 20.27 16.74
C ILE A 56 -7.41 20.96 17.71
N ASN A 57 -8.06 20.20 18.60
CA ASN A 57 -9.02 20.73 19.57
C ASN A 57 -8.37 21.30 20.85
N PHE A 58 -7.04 21.32 20.95
CA PHE A 58 -6.37 21.89 22.12
C PHE A 58 -6.56 23.42 22.18
N PRO A 59 -6.86 24.00 23.37
CA PRO A 59 -7.19 25.42 23.50
C PRO A 59 -6.04 26.36 23.10
N THR A 60 -4.80 25.93 23.28
CA THR A 60 -3.60 26.69 22.92
C THR A 60 -3.13 26.35 21.50
N LYS A 61 -3.34 27.27 20.55
CA LYS A 61 -3.03 27.08 19.11
C LYS A 61 -1.59 26.62 18.83
N GLN A 62 -0.60 27.16 19.55
CA GLN A 62 0.82 26.81 19.34
C GLN A 62 1.10 25.36 19.74
N PHE A 63 0.64 24.94 20.90
CA PHE A 63 0.79 23.55 21.36
C PHE A 63 -0.03 22.57 20.51
N SER A 64 -1.23 22.96 20.08
CA SER A 64 -2.06 22.15 19.18
C SER A 64 -1.32 21.81 17.89
N SER A 65 -0.73 22.81 17.24
CA SER A 65 0.06 22.61 16.01
C SER A 65 1.29 21.72 16.24
N LEU A 66 2.02 21.94 17.34
CA LEU A 66 3.22 21.17 17.66
C LEU A 66 2.89 19.71 17.97
N LEU A 67 1.85 19.44 18.77
CA LEU A 67 1.39 18.08 19.06
C LEU A 67 0.89 17.38 17.79
N SER A 68 0.06 18.06 16.99
CA SER A 68 -0.44 17.53 15.71
C SER A 68 0.70 17.12 14.81
N SER A 69 1.70 17.99 14.68
CA SER A 69 2.89 17.73 13.86
C SER A 69 3.69 16.56 14.40
N CYS A 70 3.88 16.48 15.72
CA CYS A 70 4.60 15.39 16.36
C CYS A 70 3.91 14.03 16.14
N PHE A 71 2.61 13.92 16.44
CA PHE A 71 1.86 12.68 16.25
C PHE A 71 1.81 12.25 14.78
N PHE A 72 1.64 13.21 13.87
CA PHE A 72 1.64 12.91 12.44
C PHE A 72 3.01 12.45 11.94
N GLY A 73 4.08 13.08 12.41
CA GLY A 73 5.45 12.65 12.13
C GLY A 73 5.72 11.23 12.62
N VAL A 74 5.27 10.88 13.82
CA VAL A 74 5.36 9.51 14.34
C VAL A 74 4.52 8.54 13.49
N ALA A 75 3.31 8.91 13.08
CA ALA A 75 2.49 8.08 12.20
C ALA A 75 3.19 7.76 10.87
N ILE A 76 3.88 8.74 10.28
CA ILE A 76 4.70 8.55 9.07
C ILE A 76 5.85 7.57 9.34
N LEU A 77 6.56 7.70 10.46
CA LEU A 77 7.64 6.79 10.81
C LEU A 77 7.14 5.34 10.95
N VAL A 78 6.01 5.14 11.63
CA VAL A 78 5.40 3.80 11.77
C VAL A 78 4.94 3.25 10.42
N LEU A 79 4.45 4.10 9.52
CA LEU A 79 4.11 3.71 8.14
C LEU A 79 5.33 3.29 7.31
N ILE A 80 6.46 3.99 7.46
CA ILE A 80 7.73 3.63 6.83
C ILE A 80 8.21 2.29 7.39
N GLU A 81 8.19 2.12 8.71
CA GLU A 81 8.56 0.87 9.38
C GLU A 81 7.68 -0.30 8.91
N LEU A 82 6.36 -0.09 8.84
CA LEU A 82 5.42 -1.06 8.30
C LEU A 82 5.82 -1.44 6.86
N TYR A 83 6.12 -0.47 6.00
CA TYR A 83 6.54 -0.74 4.62
C TYR A 83 7.84 -1.55 4.54
N VAL A 84 8.84 -1.21 5.35
CA VAL A 84 10.15 -1.89 5.38
C VAL A 84 10.01 -3.34 5.87
N ASN A 85 9.11 -3.60 6.82
CA ASN A 85 8.87 -4.94 7.37
C ASN A 85 8.13 -5.88 6.39
N LEU A 86 7.56 -5.38 5.30
CA LEU A 86 6.82 -6.22 4.35
C LEU A 86 7.78 -7.01 3.42
N PRO A 87 7.50 -8.29 3.14
CA PRO A 87 8.40 -9.19 2.41
C PRO A 87 8.66 -8.76 0.97
N PRO A 88 9.80 -9.13 0.36
CA PRO A 88 10.14 -8.72 -0.99
C PRO A 88 9.09 -9.15 -2.01
N TRP A 89 8.90 -8.35 -3.06
CA TRP A 89 7.87 -8.52 -4.10
C TRP A 89 7.82 -9.92 -4.72
N ARG A 90 8.96 -10.62 -4.78
CA ARG A 90 9.10 -11.95 -5.37
C ARG A 90 8.37 -13.05 -4.58
N GLN A 91 8.07 -12.81 -3.30
CA GLN A 91 7.45 -13.79 -2.39
C GLN A 91 6.01 -13.43 -2.02
N CYS A 92 5.44 -12.43 -2.69
CA CYS A 92 4.13 -11.88 -2.35
C CYS A 92 3.03 -12.42 -3.26
N GLU A 93 1.89 -12.78 -2.66
CA GLU A 93 0.64 -12.92 -3.42
C GLU A 93 0.22 -11.59 -4.05
N GLN A 94 -0.56 -11.63 -5.13
CA GLN A 94 -1.07 -10.44 -5.82
C GLN A 94 -1.80 -9.47 -4.88
N ARG A 95 -2.56 -9.99 -3.92
CA ARG A 95 -3.27 -9.16 -2.91
C ARG A 95 -2.29 -8.41 -2.00
N LEU A 96 -1.20 -9.06 -1.61
CA LEU A 96 -0.17 -8.45 -0.77
C LEU A 96 0.62 -7.39 -1.55
N ILE A 97 0.87 -7.63 -2.84
CA ILE A 97 1.46 -6.63 -3.74
C ILE A 97 0.59 -5.37 -3.76
N PHE A 98 -0.72 -5.51 -3.96
CA PHE A 98 -1.66 -4.39 -3.94
C PHE A 98 -1.63 -3.61 -2.62
N PHE A 99 -1.63 -4.34 -1.50
CA PHE A 99 -1.51 -3.75 -0.17
C PHE A 99 -0.20 -2.98 0.04
N LYS A 100 0.94 -3.54 -0.39
CA LYS A 100 2.25 -2.86 -0.33
C LYS A 100 2.22 -1.51 -1.02
N LEU A 101 1.55 -1.42 -2.17
CA LEU A 101 1.48 -0.20 -2.95
C LEU A 101 0.60 0.84 -2.31
N ILE A 102 -0.55 0.43 -1.76
CA ILE A 102 -1.40 1.33 -1.00
C ILE A 102 -0.59 1.94 0.13
N ILE A 103 0.14 1.14 0.90
CA ILE A 103 1.01 1.64 1.97
C ILE A 103 2.07 2.60 1.42
N MET A 104 2.83 2.18 0.40
CA MET A 104 3.88 3.01 -0.20
C MET A 104 3.32 4.38 -0.65
N GLN A 105 2.12 4.34 -1.24
CA GLN A 105 1.44 5.51 -1.75
C GLN A 105 0.93 6.43 -0.65
N SER A 106 0.28 5.86 0.36
CA SER A 106 -0.16 6.61 1.55
C SER A 106 1.02 7.24 2.28
N THR A 107 2.14 6.53 2.41
CA THR A 107 3.37 7.05 3.01
C THR A 107 3.91 8.24 2.23
N LEU A 108 4.03 8.12 0.90
CA LEU A 108 4.52 9.22 0.06
C LEU A 108 3.58 10.44 0.14
N PHE A 109 2.27 10.21 0.11
CA PHE A 109 1.27 11.25 0.25
C PHE A 109 1.38 11.97 1.59
N PHE A 110 1.48 11.24 2.71
CA PHE A 110 1.62 11.84 4.03
C PHE A 110 2.94 12.57 4.23
N ILE A 111 4.06 12.05 3.71
CA ILE A 111 5.34 12.79 3.71
C ILE A 111 5.19 14.09 2.94
N GLY A 112 4.59 14.04 1.75
CA GLY A 112 4.34 15.23 0.94
C GLY A 112 3.48 16.25 1.68
N TYR A 113 2.37 15.80 2.25
CA TYR A 113 1.50 16.64 3.07
C TYR A 113 2.24 17.23 4.28
N TYR A 114 3.03 16.44 4.99
CA TYR A 114 3.82 16.89 6.13
C TYR A 114 4.80 17.99 5.75
N LEU A 115 5.53 17.82 4.64
CA LEU A 115 6.49 18.81 4.15
C LEU A 115 5.80 20.11 3.74
N LEU A 116 4.61 20.03 3.14
CA LEU A 116 3.79 21.21 2.80
C LEU A 116 3.30 21.94 4.06
N ALA A 117 2.81 21.19 5.04
CA ALA A 117 2.29 21.74 6.29
C ALA A 117 3.39 22.41 7.14
N PHE A 118 4.60 21.82 7.17
CA PHE A 118 5.69 22.30 8.02
C PHE A 118 6.45 23.50 7.44
N ARG A 119 6.24 23.84 6.15
CA ARG A 119 7.05 24.87 5.50
C ARG A 119 6.21 25.80 4.62
N ALA A 120 5.66 26.84 5.27
CA ALA A 120 4.95 27.96 4.64
C ALA A 120 5.75 28.77 3.58
N GLY A 121 7.00 28.40 3.30
CA GLY A 121 7.90 29.12 2.38
C GLY A 121 8.57 28.23 1.32
N VAL A 122 8.25 26.94 1.23
CA VAL A 122 8.72 26.15 0.09
C VAL A 122 7.81 26.47 -1.09
N SER A 123 8.40 27.09 -2.10
CA SER A 123 7.78 27.40 -3.39
C SER A 123 6.88 26.26 -3.88
N TYR A 124 5.76 26.60 -4.51
CA TYR A 124 4.75 25.71 -5.12
C TYR A 124 5.34 24.58 -6.00
N PHE A 125 6.63 24.67 -6.33
CA PHE A 125 7.41 23.63 -6.98
C PHE A 125 7.45 22.28 -6.23
N LEU A 126 7.54 22.26 -4.89
CA LEU A 126 7.66 21.00 -4.13
C LEU A 126 6.39 20.11 -4.19
N PRO A 127 5.16 20.64 -4.02
CA PRO A 127 3.95 19.84 -4.25
C PRO A 127 3.87 19.32 -5.70
N ILE A 128 4.22 20.15 -6.68
CA ILE A 128 4.28 19.74 -8.09
C ILE A 128 5.30 18.60 -8.28
N LEU A 129 6.46 18.68 -7.62
CA LEU A 129 7.49 17.63 -7.69
C LEU A 129 7.01 16.33 -7.03
N ILE A 130 6.33 16.39 -5.89
CA ILE A 130 5.75 15.19 -5.23
C ILE A 130 4.69 14.55 -6.11
N VAL A 131 3.82 15.35 -6.75
CA VAL A 131 2.79 14.85 -7.67
C VAL A 131 3.42 14.22 -8.91
N ASN A 132 4.45 14.85 -9.49
CA ASN A 132 5.17 14.28 -10.62
C ASN A 132 5.92 12.99 -10.24
N LEU A 133 6.54 12.95 -9.06
CA LEU A 133 7.17 11.73 -8.53
C LEU A 133 6.12 10.62 -8.38
N PHE A 134 4.92 10.97 -7.88
CA PHE A 134 3.82 10.04 -7.76
C PHE A 134 3.34 9.50 -9.12
N ILE A 135 3.16 10.36 -10.12
CA ILE A 135 2.79 9.95 -11.48
C ILE A 135 3.86 9.01 -12.04
N TRP A 136 5.13 9.37 -11.90
CA TRP A 136 6.25 8.56 -12.39
C TRP A 136 6.33 7.18 -11.73
N ILE A 137 6.16 7.12 -10.41
CA ILE A 137 6.09 5.87 -9.65
C ILE A 137 4.92 5.00 -10.14
N SER A 138 3.75 5.61 -10.34
CA SER A 138 2.54 4.92 -10.80
C SER A 138 2.69 4.37 -12.23
N GLU A 139 3.39 5.09 -13.10
CA GLU A 139 3.69 4.66 -14.47
C GLU A 139 4.65 3.46 -14.48
N LYS A 140 5.75 3.54 -13.73
CA LYS A 140 6.68 2.40 -13.57
C LYS A 140 5.99 1.19 -12.96
N PHE A 141 5.02 1.44 -12.08
CA PHE A 141 4.20 0.41 -11.50
C PHE A 141 3.27 -0.29 -12.50
N ALA A 142 2.57 0.47 -13.35
CA ALA A 142 1.74 -0.09 -14.41
C ALA A 142 2.55 -1.03 -15.33
N ILE A 143 3.76 -0.60 -15.72
CA ILE A 143 4.68 -1.39 -16.53
C ILE A 143 5.12 -2.67 -15.78
N ALA A 144 5.41 -2.57 -14.47
CA ALA A 144 5.80 -3.71 -13.67
C ALA A 144 4.67 -4.75 -13.56
N ILE A 145 3.42 -4.31 -13.38
CA ILE A 145 2.24 -5.17 -13.41
C ILE A 145 2.08 -5.83 -14.78
N ASP A 146 2.12 -5.05 -15.86
CA ASP A 146 1.93 -5.60 -17.20
C ASP A 146 2.98 -6.66 -17.51
N SER A 147 4.24 -6.44 -17.08
CA SER A 147 5.31 -7.43 -17.23
C SER A 147 5.10 -8.71 -16.41
N GLN A 148 4.42 -8.61 -15.26
CA GLN A 148 4.10 -9.76 -14.39
C GLN A 148 2.90 -10.53 -14.96
N ILE A 149 1.86 -9.82 -15.38
CA ILE A 149 0.70 -10.40 -16.06
C ILE A 149 1.16 -11.12 -17.31
N LEU A 150 1.94 -10.48 -18.18
CA LEU A 150 2.45 -11.08 -19.41
C LEU A 150 3.25 -12.36 -19.14
N ARG A 151 4.13 -12.36 -18.13
CA ARG A 151 4.89 -13.54 -17.73
C ARG A 151 4.00 -14.68 -17.20
N ASN A 152 2.91 -14.34 -16.52
CA ASN A 152 1.97 -15.33 -16.02
C ASN A 152 1.06 -15.85 -17.15
N SER A 153 0.65 -15.00 -18.10
CA SER A 153 -0.08 -15.40 -19.30
C SER A 153 0.73 -16.34 -20.19
N LEU A 154 2.05 -16.13 -20.28
CA LEU A 154 2.98 -17.01 -20.99
C LEU A 154 3.21 -18.36 -20.29
N ARG A 155 2.87 -18.47 -18.99
CA ARG A 155 3.07 -19.69 -18.19
C ARG A 155 1.78 -20.42 -17.83
N ALA A 156 0.63 -19.77 -17.92
CA ALA A 156 -0.64 -20.40 -17.62
C ALA A 156 -0.96 -21.44 -18.72
N PRO A 157 -1.25 -22.70 -18.36
CA PRO A 157 -1.76 -23.65 -19.32
C PRO A 157 -3.09 -23.12 -19.86
N THR A 158 -3.27 -23.13 -21.18
CA THR A 158 -4.52 -22.79 -21.82
C THR A 158 -5.63 -23.65 -21.21
N LYS A 159 -6.56 -23.01 -20.50
CA LYS A 159 -7.78 -23.70 -20.08
C LYS A 159 -8.64 -23.85 -21.31
N ILE A 160 -8.75 -25.10 -21.76
CA ILE A 160 -9.66 -25.51 -22.82
C ILE A 160 -11.05 -25.67 -22.17
N ASP A 161 -12.05 -24.98 -22.71
CA ASP A 161 -13.43 -25.13 -22.24
C ASP A 161 -14.02 -26.51 -22.61
N GLU A 162 -15.22 -26.80 -22.12
CA GLU A 162 -15.92 -28.08 -22.41
C GLU A 162 -16.21 -28.28 -23.91
N ASN A 163 -16.09 -27.23 -24.72
CA ASN A 163 -16.31 -27.21 -26.16
C ASN A 163 -14.99 -27.25 -26.96
N GLY A 164 -13.83 -27.38 -26.31
CA GLY A 164 -12.54 -27.40 -27.00
C GLY A 164 -11.96 -26.03 -27.33
N ASN A 165 -12.56 -24.93 -26.88
CA ASN A 165 -12.08 -23.58 -27.18
C ASN A 165 -11.08 -23.09 -26.11
N GLU A 166 -10.00 -22.46 -26.56
CA GLU A 166 -9.06 -21.79 -25.65
C GLU A 166 -9.67 -20.47 -25.14
N ILE A 167 -9.94 -20.38 -23.83
CA ILE A 167 -10.40 -19.14 -23.22
C ILE A 167 -9.20 -18.42 -22.59
N LEU A 168 -8.76 -17.35 -23.24
CA LEU A 168 -7.81 -16.39 -22.68
C LEU A 168 -8.52 -15.51 -21.63
N VAL A 169 -8.39 -15.87 -20.35
CA VAL A 169 -8.85 -15.04 -19.25
C VAL A 169 -7.85 -13.89 -19.05
N PHE A 170 -8.06 -12.78 -19.76
CA PHE A 170 -7.29 -11.57 -19.53
C PHE A 170 -7.73 -10.88 -18.23
N PRO A 171 -6.81 -10.58 -17.30
CA PRO A 171 -7.11 -9.78 -16.11
C PRO A 171 -7.15 -8.28 -16.48
N GLY A 172 -8.11 -7.89 -17.32
CA GLY A 172 -8.31 -6.48 -17.73
C GLY A 172 -8.74 -5.53 -16.60
N PHE A 173 -9.01 -6.06 -15.41
CA PHE A 173 -9.55 -5.30 -14.28
C PHE A 173 -8.52 -4.40 -13.57
N VAL A 174 -7.23 -4.74 -13.65
CA VAL A 174 -6.19 -4.01 -12.91
C VAL A 174 -5.88 -2.66 -13.58
N GLN A 175 -5.85 -2.64 -14.91
CA GLN A 175 -5.48 -1.47 -15.70
C GLN A 175 -6.56 -0.37 -15.68
N THR A 176 -7.84 -0.77 -15.61
CA THR A 176 -8.97 0.17 -15.53
C THR A 176 -9.09 0.81 -14.14
N SER A 177 -8.82 0.08 -13.05
CA SER A 177 -8.86 0.67 -11.71
C SER A 177 -7.72 1.68 -11.48
N LEU A 178 -6.54 1.43 -12.06
CA LEU A 178 -5.39 2.31 -11.90
C LEU A 178 -5.56 3.62 -12.66
N THR A 179 -6.07 3.54 -13.90
CA THR A 179 -6.37 4.71 -14.72
C THR A 179 -7.49 5.56 -14.12
N LEU A 180 -8.54 4.93 -13.55
CA LEU A 180 -9.61 5.65 -12.86
C LEU A 180 -9.11 6.33 -11.56
N GLY A 181 -8.23 5.66 -10.81
CA GLY A 181 -7.58 6.23 -9.62
C GLY A 181 -6.70 7.44 -9.95
N LEU A 182 -5.92 7.36 -11.04
CA LEU A 182 -5.09 8.46 -11.51
C LEU A 182 -5.94 9.65 -12.01
N LEU A 183 -7.02 9.37 -12.74
CA LEU A 183 -7.95 10.38 -13.22
C LEU A 183 -8.63 11.12 -12.06
N THR A 184 -9.15 10.39 -11.08
CA THR A 184 -9.82 10.97 -9.90
C THR A 184 -8.84 11.79 -9.05
N PHE A 185 -7.59 11.36 -8.93
CA PHE A 185 -6.55 12.13 -8.25
C PHE A 185 -6.18 13.42 -8.99
N VAL A 186 -6.04 13.38 -10.31
CA VAL A 186 -5.78 14.58 -11.14
C VAL A 186 -6.93 15.58 -11.02
N ILE A 187 -8.18 15.11 -11.06
CA ILE A 187 -9.37 15.95 -10.87
C ILE A 187 -9.35 16.60 -9.48
N TRP A 188 -9.06 15.82 -8.44
CA TRP A 188 -9.00 16.32 -7.06
C TRP A 188 -7.92 17.39 -6.88
N ILE A 189 -6.72 17.19 -7.42
CA ILE A 189 -5.65 18.22 -7.40
C ILE A 189 -6.10 19.46 -8.16
N SER A 190 -6.71 19.30 -9.33
CA SER A 190 -7.18 20.43 -10.14
C SER A 190 -8.20 21.28 -9.37
N MET A 191 -9.10 20.64 -8.62
CA MET A 191 -10.08 21.33 -7.77
C MET A 191 -9.43 22.13 -6.64
N GLN A 192 -8.29 21.71 -6.11
CA GLN A 192 -7.56 22.44 -5.06
C GLN A 192 -6.64 23.53 -5.64
N LEU A 193 -6.13 23.33 -6.85
CA LEU A 193 -5.20 24.26 -7.50
C LEU A 193 -5.91 25.51 -8.03
N VAL A 194 -7.12 25.37 -8.59
CA VAL A 194 -7.87 26.47 -9.20
C VAL A 194 -8.17 27.61 -8.22
N PRO A 195 -8.69 27.37 -7.00
CA PRO A 195 -8.91 28.42 -6.01
C PRO A 195 -7.62 29.12 -5.58
N ALA A 196 -6.52 28.35 -5.45
CA ALA A 196 -5.22 28.89 -5.06
C ALA A 196 -4.63 29.81 -6.13
N ILE A 197 -4.82 29.47 -7.42
CA ILE A 197 -4.40 30.30 -8.56
C ILE A 197 -5.24 31.59 -8.62
N ASN A 198 -6.56 31.48 -8.48
CA ASN A 198 -7.45 32.65 -8.52
C ASN A 198 -7.15 33.63 -7.38
N PHE A 199 -6.89 33.12 -6.18
CA PHE A 199 -6.46 33.95 -5.04
C PHE A 199 -5.18 34.74 -5.32
N TRP A 200 -4.26 34.15 -6.11
CA TRP A 200 -3.00 34.80 -6.47
C TRP A 200 -3.18 35.83 -7.59
N LEU A 201 -3.99 35.53 -8.60
CA LEU A 201 -4.31 36.44 -9.70
C LEU A 201 -4.97 37.73 -9.19
N ASP A 202 -5.82 37.64 -8.16
CA ASP A 202 -6.46 38.81 -7.55
C ASP A 202 -5.48 39.75 -6.82
N LYS A 203 -4.27 39.29 -6.47
CA LYS A 203 -3.23 40.13 -5.85
C LYS A 203 -2.32 40.84 -6.86
N ILE A 204 -2.42 40.54 -8.15
CA ILE A 204 -1.61 41.23 -9.16
C ILE A 204 -2.23 42.61 -9.41
N PRO A 205 -1.49 43.72 -9.19
CA PRO A 205 -2.02 45.05 -9.44
C PRO A 205 -2.37 45.19 -10.93
N LYS A 206 -3.64 45.49 -11.21
CA LYS A 206 -4.10 45.77 -12.57
C LYS A 206 -3.49 47.11 -13.01
N SER A 207 -2.54 47.05 -13.95
CA SER A 207 -1.96 48.21 -14.62
C SER A 207 -2.97 48.88 -15.54
#